data_AF-A0A9X9LVI4-F1
#
_entry.id   AF-A0A9X9LVI4-F1
#
_cell.length_a   1.000
_cell.length_b   1.000
_cell.length_c   1.000
_cell.angle_alpha   90.00
_cell.angle_beta   90.00
_cell.angle_gamma   90.00
#
_symmetry.space_group_name_H-M   'P 1'
#
loop_
_entity.id
_entity.type
_entity.pdbx_description
1 polymer ?
#
loop_
_entity_poly.entity_id
_entity_poly.type
_entity_poly.pdbx_seq_one_letter_code
_entity_poly.pdbx_strand_id
1 'polypeptide(L)'
;MQNQAEETAAEQFRLRFKHKHDEVKLEGDLRRSQRACRQLDTQKNIQVPREAWYWLGLEEETEEEEEEEKEPEEDEYKSEDLSVLEKLQILTGYLREEHLYCIWCGTAYEGKMLGTFSKY
;
A
#
# COMPACT_ATOMS: atom_id res chain seq x y z
N MET A 1 -37.25 -6.94 25.53
CA MET A 1 -36.02 -6.13 25.68
C MET A 1 -34.75 -6.94 25.43
N GLN A 2 -34.68 -8.24 25.76
CA GLN A 2 -33.49 -9.08 25.51
C GLN A 2 -33.13 -9.22 24.01
N ASN A 3 -34.11 -9.47 23.13
CA ASN A 3 -33.86 -9.63 21.69
C ASN A 3 -33.16 -8.43 21.02
N GLN A 4 -33.47 -7.20 21.43
CA GLN A 4 -32.89 -5.99 20.82
C GLN A 4 -31.43 -5.76 21.28
N ALA A 5 -31.10 -6.16 22.50
CA ALA A 5 -29.73 -6.13 23.01
C ALA A 5 -28.85 -7.22 22.35
N GLU A 6 -29.41 -8.39 22.08
CA GLU A 6 -28.72 -9.47 21.36
C GLU A 6 -28.50 -9.14 19.88
N GLU A 7 -29.49 -8.52 19.22
CA GLU A 7 -29.40 -8.08 17.83
C GLU A 7 -28.33 -6.97 17.66
N THR A 8 -28.33 -5.96 18.54
CA THR A 8 -27.31 -4.90 18.53
C THR A 8 -25.90 -5.44 18.83
N ALA A 9 -25.76 -6.44 19.71
CA ALA A 9 -24.48 -7.11 19.95
C ALA A 9 -23.98 -7.88 18.72
N ALA A 10 -24.88 -8.58 18.01
CA ALA A 10 -24.55 -9.29 16.78
C ALA A 10 -24.11 -8.34 15.65
N GLU A 11 -24.77 -7.18 15.51
CA GLU A 11 -24.37 -6.14 14.56
C GLU A 11 -22.99 -5.55 14.89
N GLN A 12 -22.72 -5.25 16.16
CA GLN A 12 -21.41 -4.77 16.60
C GLN A 12 -20.30 -5.79 16.32
N PHE A 13 -20.57 -7.08 16.52
CA PHE A 13 -19.62 -8.15 16.20
C PHE A 13 -19.31 -8.21 14.69
N ARG A 14 -20.34 -8.16 13.85
CA ARG A 14 -20.18 -8.14 12.37
C ARG A 14 -19.40 -6.91 11.92
N LEU A 15 -19.67 -5.75 12.52
CA LEU A 15 -18.98 -4.51 12.20
C LEU A 15 -17.48 -4.62 12.52
N ARG A 16 -17.13 -5.13 13.72
CA ARG A 16 -15.72 -5.35 14.12
C ARG A 16 -15.00 -6.31 13.17
N PHE A 17 -15.65 -7.40 12.78
CA PHE A 17 -15.06 -8.36 11.85
C PHE A 17 -14.80 -7.74 10.48
N LYS A 18 -15.75 -6.94 9.97
CA LYS A 18 -15.60 -6.21 8.72
C LYS A 18 -14.44 -5.20 8.78
N HIS A 19 -14.35 -4.40 9.84
CA HIS A 19 -13.25 -3.44 10.01
C HIS A 19 -11.89 -4.13 10.01
N LYS A 20 -11.74 -5.21 10.79
CA LYS A 20 -10.48 -5.98 10.83
C LYS A 20 -10.10 -6.52 9.45
N HIS A 21 -11.07 -7.06 8.71
CA HIS A 21 -10.83 -7.54 7.35
C HIS A 21 -10.41 -6.42 6.40
N ASP A 22 -11.05 -5.25 6.50
CA ASP A 22 -10.72 -4.09 5.66
C ASP A 22 -9.30 -3.56 5.97
N GLU A 23 -8.88 -3.55 7.24
CA GLU A 23 -7.52 -3.17 7.67
C GLU A 23 -6.46 -4.13 7.12
N VAL A 24 -6.63 -5.44 7.30
CA VAL A 24 -5.69 -6.47 6.78
C VAL A 24 -5.56 -6.36 5.26
N LYS A 25 -6.67 -6.05 4.57
CA LYS A 25 -6.66 -5.83 3.13
C LYS A 25 -5.83 -4.59 2.75
N LEU A 26 -6.04 -3.48 3.45
CA LEU A 26 -5.29 -2.24 3.20
C LEU A 26 -3.79 -2.43 3.41
N GLU A 27 -3.38 -3.19 4.42
CA GLU A 27 -1.97 -3.53 4.67
C GLU A 27 -1.40 -4.38 3.53
N GLY A 28 -2.14 -5.41 3.09
CA GLY A 28 -1.74 -6.24 1.96
C GLY A 28 -1.58 -5.44 0.67
N ASP A 29 -2.49 -4.50 0.41
CA ASP A 29 -2.43 -3.61 -0.76
C ASP A 29 -1.26 -2.61 -0.65
N LEU A 30 -0.94 -2.14 0.55
CA LEU A 30 0.22 -1.28 0.81
C LEU A 30 1.53 -2.02 0.52
N ARG A 31 1.70 -3.24 1.07
CA ARG A 31 2.88 -4.08 0.81
C ARG A 31 3.11 -4.32 -0.69
N ARG A 32 2.05 -4.69 -1.41
CA ARG A 32 2.11 -4.86 -2.88
C ARG A 32 2.53 -3.59 -3.59
N SER A 33 2.01 -2.45 -3.16
CA SER A 33 2.34 -1.14 -3.73
C SER A 33 3.81 -0.78 -3.47
N GLN A 34 4.35 -1.07 -2.28
CA GLN A 34 5.75 -0.80 -1.94
C GLN A 34 6.72 -1.67 -2.75
N ARG A 35 6.41 -2.98 -2.91
CA ARG A 35 7.19 -3.87 -3.78
C ARG A 35 7.22 -3.37 -5.23
N ALA A 36 6.06 -3.02 -5.78
CA ALA A 36 5.97 -2.48 -7.12
C ALA A 36 6.74 -1.15 -7.26
N CYS A 37 6.67 -0.29 -6.24
CA CYS A 37 7.41 0.97 -6.19
C CYS A 37 8.91 0.73 -6.29
N ARG A 38 9.47 -0.09 -5.40
CA ARG A 38 10.91 -0.41 -5.40
C ARG A 38 11.36 -1.02 -6.72
N GLN A 39 10.58 -1.94 -7.27
CA GLN A 39 10.88 -2.58 -8.54
C GLN A 39 10.92 -1.55 -9.69
N LEU A 40 9.93 -0.67 -9.78
CA LEU A 40 9.81 0.32 -10.83
C LEU A 40 10.81 1.48 -10.67
N ASP A 41 11.13 1.85 -9.44
CA ASP A 41 12.20 2.81 -9.11
C ASP A 41 13.57 2.26 -9.53
N THR A 42 13.85 1.00 -9.23
CA THR A 42 15.09 0.33 -9.62
C THR A 42 15.25 0.30 -11.15
N GLN A 43 14.17 0.03 -11.89
CA GLN A 43 14.18 0.08 -13.37
C GLN A 43 14.50 1.48 -13.91
N LYS A 44 14.14 2.53 -13.18
CA LYS A 44 14.47 3.93 -13.51
C LYS A 44 15.78 4.40 -12.89
N ASN A 45 16.53 3.51 -12.26
CA ASN A 45 17.79 3.80 -11.60
C ASN A 45 17.66 4.82 -10.43
N ILE A 46 16.50 4.85 -9.78
CA ILE A 46 16.24 5.60 -8.54
C ILE A 46 16.75 4.73 -7.38
N GLN A 47 17.73 5.24 -6.64
CA GLN A 47 18.41 4.49 -5.57
C GLN A 47 17.94 4.89 -4.16
N VAL A 48 17.17 5.97 -4.06
CA VAL A 48 16.67 6.50 -2.79
C VAL A 48 15.17 6.74 -2.95
N PRO A 49 14.32 6.13 -2.09
CA PRO A 49 12.89 6.36 -2.16
C PRO A 49 12.56 7.79 -1.77
N ARG A 50 11.45 8.32 -2.31
CA ARG A 50 10.99 9.68 -1.98
C ARG A 50 10.67 9.83 -0.49
N GLU A 51 10.03 8.82 0.08
CA GLU A 51 9.79 8.70 1.52
C GLU A 51 10.31 7.34 1.97
N ALA A 52 10.88 7.23 3.17
CA ALA A 52 11.48 5.99 3.65
C ALA A 52 10.53 4.78 3.60
N TRP A 53 9.23 5.02 3.84
CA TRP A 53 8.19 4.00 3.84
C TRP A 53 7.64 3.64 2.44
N TYR A 54 8.10 4.28 1.35
CA TYR A 54 7.69 3.90 -0.01
C TYR A 54 8.25 2.55 -0.42
N TRP A 55 9.39 2.17 0.14
CA TRP A 55 9.98 0.84 -0.05
C TRP A 55 9.79 0.05 1.23
N LEU A 56 9.58 -1.26 1.11
CA LEU A 56 9.70 -2.17 2.23
C LEU A 56 11.17 -2.20 2.68
N GLY A 57 11.39 -2.35 3.98
CA GLY A 57 12.73 -2.57 4.50
C GLY A 57 13.35 -3.82 3.87
N LEU A 58 14.65 -3.82 3.63
CA LEU A 58 15.36 -4.99 3.07
C LEU A 58 15.19 -6.25 3.93
N GLU A 59 14.94 -6.10 5.22
CA GLU A 59 14.69 -7.21 6.16
C GLU A 59 13.31 -7.86 5.95
N GLU A 60 12.29 -7.07 5.61
CA GLU A 60 10.92 -7.58 5.38
C GLU A 60 10.78 -8.33 4.04
N GLU A 61 11.63 -8.05 3.04
CA GLU A 61 11.55 -8.68 1.72
C GLU A 61 12.03 -10.15 1.73
N THR A 62 12.90 -10.53 2.67
CA THR A 62 13.44 -11.89 2.81
C THR A 62 12.58 -12.84 3.64
N GLU A 63 11.67 -12.32 4.47
CA GLU A 63 10.82 -13.12 5.35
C GLU A 63 9.50 -13.54 4.65
N GLU A 64 9.15 -12.91 3.53
CA GLU A 64 7.91 -13.15 2.78
C GLU A 64 7.96 -14.33 1.80
N GLU A 65 9.09 -15.04 1.62
CA GLU A 65 9.08 -16.35 0.92
C GLU A 65 8.56 -17.50 1.81
N GLU A 66 8.45 -17.33 3.14
CA GLU A 66 8.07 -18.41 4.06
C GLU A 66 6.81 -18.21 4.92
N GLU A 67 6.27 -17.01 5.14
CA GLU A 67 5.14 -16.86 6.09
C GLU A 67 4.01 -15.93 5.58
N GLU A 68 2.96 -16.53 5.01
CA GLU A 68 1.60 -15.99 5.14
C GLU A 68 1.23 -16.07 6.64
N GLU A 69 0.89 -14.94 7.26
CA GLU A 69 0.56 -14.75 8.69
C GLU A 69 1.74 -14.42 9.63
N LYS A 70 2.25 -13.18 9.58
CA LYS A 70 2.76 -12.53 10.79
C LYS A 70 2.10 -11.20 11.08
N GLU A 71 1.78 -11.07 12.36
CA GLU A 71 1.20 -9.90 13.01
C GLU A 71 2.08 -8.68 12.76
N PRO A 72 1.49 -7.48 12.53
CA PRO A 72 2.29 -6.27 12.40
C PRO A 72 3.04 -6.02 13.71
N GLU A 73 4.37 -6.11 13.69
CA GLU A 73 5.20 -5.57 14.76
C GLU A 73 4.98 -4.05 14.79
N GLU A 74 4.40 -3.57 15.89
CA GLU A 74 4.24 -2.16 16.20
C GLU A 74 5.63 -1.52 16.37
N ASP A 75 6.19 -1.01 15.28
CA ASP A 75 7.38 -0.18 15.37
C ASP A 75 6.95 1.23 15.84
N GLU A 76 7.01 1.39 17.16
CA GLU A 76 6.71 2.60 17.91
C GLU A 76 7.76 3.70 17.63
N TYR A 77 7.61 4.47 16.54
CA TYR A 77 8.38 5.70 16.35
C TYR A 77 7.56 6.89 15.81
N LYS A 78 6.77 7.42 16.74
CA LYS A 78 6.13 8.75 16.83
C LYS A 78 6.69 9.82 15.86
N SER A 79 6.02 9.98 14.73
CA SER A 79 5.94 11.25 13.98
C SER A 79 4.66 11.26 13.14
N GLU A 80 3.56 11.81 13.67
CA GLU A 80 2.32 12.07 12.91
C GLU A 80 1.95 10.91 11.96
N ASP A 81 1.86 9.68 12.50
CA ASP A 81 1.78 8.46 11.69
C ASP A 81 0.56 8.46 10.77
N LEU A 82 0.83 8.64 9.48
CA LEU A 82 -0.14 8.43 8.42
C LEU A 82 -0.69 7.01 8.55
N SER A 83 -2.01 6.88 8.55
CA SER A 83 -2.69 5.59 8.53
C SER A 83 -2.27 4.76 7.32
N VAL A 84 -2.41 3.43 7.40
CA VAL A 84 -2.16 2.51 6.27
C VAL A 84 -2.92 2.97 5.02
N LEU A 85 -4.14 3.47 5.19
CA LEU A 85 -4.95 4.03 4.11
C LEU A 85 -4.30 5.26 3.46
N GLU A 86 -3.83 6.22 4.27
CA GLU A 86 -3.17 7.43 3.77
C GLU A 86 -1.85 7.09 3.07
N LYS A 87 -1.05 6.19 3.65
CA LYS A 87 0.18 5.68 3.04
C LYS A 87 -0.13 5.03 1.68
N LEU A 88 -1.16 4.19 1.61
CA LEU A 88 -1.59 3.54 0.37
C LEU A 88 -2.06 4.56 -0.68
N GLN A 89 -2.83 5.56 -0.29
CA GLN A 89 -3.30 6.61 -1.20
C GLN A 89 -2.14 7.42 -1.78
N ILE A 90 -1.19 7.84 -0.94
CA ILE A 90 -0.02 8.60 -1.35
C ILE A 90 0.86 7.75 -2.29
N LEU A 91 1.16 6.50 -1.93
CA LEU A 91 2.01 5.62 -2.72
C LEU A 91 1.39 5.24 -4.06
N THR A 92 0.08 4.94 -4.08
CA THR A 92 -0.62 4.68 -5.34
C THR A 92 -0.74 5.91 -6.23
N GLY A 93 -0.78 7.11 -5.65
CA GLY A 93 -0.62 8.38 -6.38
C GLY A 93 0.74 8.47 -7.05
N TYR A 94 1.82 8.27 -6.30
CA TYR A 94 3.19 8.26 -6.84
C TYR A 94 3.37 7.23 -7.98
N LEU A 95 2.89 6.01 -7.79
CA LEU A 95 2.95 4.96 -8.82
C LEU A 95 2.25 5.38 -10.11
N ARG A 96 1.10 6.06 -10.02
CA ARG A 96 0.36 6.52 -11.19
C ARG A 96 1.00 7.74 -11.86
N GLU A 97 1.53 8.67 -11.09
CA GLU A 97 2.08 9.93 -11.63
C GLU A 97 3.48 9.72 -12.19
N GLU A 98 4.36 9.06 -11.43
CA GLU A 98 5.75 8.88 -11.82
C GLU A 98 5.92 7.64 -12.70
N HIS A 99 5.39 6.49 -12.26
CA HIS A 99 5.59 5.23 -12.98
C HIS A 99 4.50 4.89 -13.96
N LEU A 100 3.43 5.70 -14.04
CA LEU A 100 2.26 5.41 -14.84
C LEU A 100 1.73 3.99 -14.55
N TYR A 101 1.86 3.53 -13.31
CA TYR A 101 1.53 2.16 -12.92
C TYR A 101 0.28 2.14 -12.05
N CYS A 102 -0.58 1.15 -12.27
CA CYS A 102 -1.74 0.90 -11.44
C CYS A 102 -1.67 -0.49 -10.82
N ILE A 103 -1.48 -0.52 -9.49
CA ILE A 103 -1.39 -1.77 -8.72
C ILE A 103 -2.68 -2.60 -8.82
N TRP A 104 -3.83 -1.95 -8.94
CA TRP A 104 -5.13 -2.62 -9.03
C TRP A 104 -5.36 -3.29 -10.39
N CYS A 105 -4.77 -2.72 -11.44
CA CYS A 105 -4.86 -3.27 -12.78
C CYS A 105 -3.68 -4.18 -13.12
N GLY A 106 -2.59 -4.12 -12.34
CA GLY A 106 -1.35 -4.85 -12.60
C GLY A 106 -0.66 -4.41 -13.89
N THR A 107 -0.91 -3.19 -14.38
CA THR A 107 -0.39 -2.73 -15.68
C THR A 107 0.16 -1.31 -15.60
N ALA A 108 1.18 -1.05 -16.42
CA ALA A 108 1.71 0.27 -16.68
C ALA A 108 1.00 0.89 -17.89
N TYR A 109 0.69 2.17 -17.80
CA TYR A 109 0.12 2.97 -18.86
C TYR A 109 1.24 3.47 -19.79
N GLU A 110 0.95 3.51 -21.08
CA GLU A 110 1.84 4.15 -22.04
C GLU A 110 1.87 5.65 -21.77
N GLY A 111 3.01 6.14 -21.29
CA GLY A 111 3.24 7.56 -21.10
C GLY A 111 3.22 8.27 -22.44
N LYS A 112 2.35 9.28 -22.58
CA LYS A 112 2.51 10.26 -23.65
C LYS A 112 3.83 10.99 -23.41
N MET A 113 4.88 10.54 -24.08
CA MET A 113 6.08 11.34 -24.33
C MET A 113 5.63 12.61 -25.04
N LEU A 114 5.35 13.67 -24.28
CA LEU A 114 5.17 15.00 -24.82
C LEU A 114 6.55 15.53 -25.24
N GLY A 115 6.91 15.13 -26.47
CA GLY A 115 7.69 15.87 -27.45
C GLY A 115 9.03 16.48 -27.02
N THR A 116 10.11 15.97 -27.59
CA THR A 116 11.26 16.82 -27.92
C THR A 116 11.73 16.62 -29.36
N PHE A 117 11.39 17.61 -30.19
CA PHE A 117 12.15 18.17 -31.31
C PHE A 117 12.35 17.34 -32.60
N SER A 118 11.69 17.77 -33.68
CA SER A 118 12.45 18.34 -34.81
C SER A 118 11.80 19.65 -35.24
N LYS A 119 12.50 20.74 -34.93
CA LYS A 119 12.25 22.09 -35.44
C LYS A 119 12.74 22.16 -36.88
N TYR A 120 11.96 22.84 -37.73
CA TYR A 120 12.25 23.30 -39.10
C TYR A 120 12.49 22.25 -40.17
#